data_AF-A0A512C1X8-F1
#
_entry.id   AF-A0A512C1X8-F1
#
_cell.length_a   1.000
_cell.length_b   1.000
_cell.length_c   1.000
_cell.angle_alpha   90.00
_cell.angle_beta   90.00
_cell.angle_gamma   90.00
#
_symmetry.space_group_name_H-M   'P 1'
#
loop_
_entity.id
_entity.type
_entity.pdbx_description
1 polymer ?
#
loop_
_entity_poly.entity_id
_entity_poly.type
_entity_poly.pdbx_seq_one_letter_code
_entity_poly.pdbx_strand_id
1 'polypeptide(L)' 'MTDGTPAAKVAPPGSEDVLATLERLAELHEKGVLTDKEFLAKKAELLTRI' A
#
# COMPACT_ATOMS: atom_id res chain seq x y z
N MET A 1 19.31 13.03 20.52
CA MET A 1 18.52 13.74 19.50
C MET A 1 19.11 13.42 18.14
N THR A 2 18.51 12.46 17.42
CA THR A 2 18.48 12.35 15.95
C THR A 2 17.72 11.06 15.62
N ASP A 3 16.39 11.09 15.76
CA ASP A 3 15.54 10.10 15.10
C ASP A 3 15.34 10.60 13.67
N GLY A 4 15.98 9.91 12.73
CA GLY A 4 15.93 10.24 11.32
C GLY A 4 14.58 9.86 10.76
N THR A 5 13.76 10.84 10.42
CA THR A 5 12.62 10.71 9.54
C THR A 5 13.03 9.93 8.29
N PRO A 6 12.46 8.74 7.99
CA PRO A 6 12.60 8.19 6.66
C PRO A 6 11.72 9.06 5.76
N ALA A 7 12.35 10.04 5.13
CA ALA A 7 11.79 10.73 3.99
C ALA A 7 11.39 9.66 2.98
N ALA A 8 10.10 9.59 2.68
CA ALA A 8 9.53 8.73 1.65
C ALA A 8 10.27 9.00 0.34
N LYS A 9 11.26 8.16 0.05
CA LYS A 9 11.97 8.13 -1.21
C LYS A 9 10.95 7.67 -2.24
N VAL A 10 10.47 8.61 -3.05
CA VAL A 10 9.61 8.35 -4.20
C VAL A 10 10.47 7.68 -5.28
N ALA A 11 10.88 6.43 -5.02
CA ALA A 11 11.38 5.54 -6.04
C ALA A 11 10.18 5.06 -6.88
N PRO A 12 10.38 4.74 -8.18
CA PRO A 12 9.35 4.01 -8.91
C PRO A 12 9.02 2.75 -8.10
N PRO A 13 7.74 2.45 -7.86
CA PRO A 13 7.36 1.34 -6.99
C PRO A 13 7.93 0.06 -7.59
N GLY A 14 8.97 -0.48 -6.95
CA GLY A 14 9.43 -1.83 -7.25
C GLY A 14 8.35 -2.82 -6.81
N SER A 15 8.44 -4.07 -7.27
CA SER A 15 7.46 -5.11 -6.90
C SER A 15 7.32 -5.26 -5.37
N GLU A 16 8.38 -5.00 -4.60
CA GLU A 16 8.35 -4.98 -3.12
C GLU A 16 7.49 -3.85 -2.55
N ASP A 17 7.51 -2.65 -3.15
CA ASP A 17 6.66 -1.51 -2.73
C ASP A 17 5.17 -1.78 -3.02
N VAL A 18 4.88 -2.47 -4.12
CA VAL A 18 3.50 -2.88 -4.46
C VAL A 18 2.97 -3.86 -3.42
N LEU A 19 3.78 -4.84 -2.99
CA LEU A 19 3.42 -5.78 -1.93
C LEU A 19 3.21 -5.08 -0.59
N ALA A 20 4.12 -4.18 -0.18
CA ALA A 20 3.96 -3.40 1.05
C ALA A 20 2.69 -2.52 1.03
N THR A 21 2.33 -1.98 -0.15
CA THR A 21 1.09 -1.22 -0.34
C THR A 21 -0.15 -2.12 -0.24
N LEU A 22 -0.08 -3.36 -0.76
CA LEU A 22 -1.15 -4.34 -0.63
C LEU A 22 -1.39 -4.77 0.82
N GLU A 23 -0.33 -4.92 1.62
CA GLU A 23 -0.44 -5.20 3.07
C GLU A 23 -1.15 -4.06 3.81
N ARG A 24 -0.73 -2.81 3.58
CA ARG A 24 -1.43 -1.65 4.16
C ARG A 24 -2.89 -1.55 3.72
N LEU A 25 -3.18 -1.90 2.47
CA LEU A 25 -4.54 -1.92 1.93
C LEU A 25 -5.42 -2.96 2.66
N ALA A 26 -4.86 -4.14 2.94
CA ALA A 26 -5.54 -5.19 3.70
C ALA A 26 -5.79 -4.77 5.15
N GLU A 27 -4.81 -4.17 5.81
CA GLU A 27 -5.00 -3.63 7.17
C GLU A 27 -6.12 -2.59 7.25
N LEU A 28 -6.25 -1.71 6.25
CA LEU A 28 -7.31 -0.71 6.21
C LEU A 28 -8.69 -1.35 6.02
N HIS A 29 -8.78 -2.42 5.22
CA HIS A 29 -10.00 -3.19 5.04
C HIS A 29 -10.39 -3.96 6.31
N GLU A 30 -9.44 -4.63 6.98
CA GLU A 30 -9.69 -5.30 8.26
C GLU A 30 -10.14 -4.33 9.36
N LYS A 31 -9.60 -3.10 9.37
CA LYS A 31 -10.02 -2.03 10.27
C LYS A 31 -11.40 -1.45 9.92
N GLY A 32 -12.03 -1.91 8.83
CA GLY A 32 -13.32 -1.41 8.35
C GLY A 32 -13.26 0.00 7.75
N VAL A 33 -12.06 0.50 7.45
CA VAL A 33 -11.85 1.82 6.83
C VAL A 33 -12.22 1.78 5.34
N LEU A 34 -12.02 0.62 4.71
CA LEU A 34 -12.39 0.36 3.33
C LEU A 34 -13.50 -0.67 3.28
N THR A 35 -14.44 -0.47 2.36
CA THR A 35 -15.41 -1.51 1.99
C THR A 35 -14.75 -2.59 1.12
N ASP A 36 -15.33 -3.78 1.06
CA ASP A 36 -14.84 -4.86 0.18
C ASP A 36 -14.67 -4.41 -1.27
N LYS A 37 -15.59 -3.57 -1.75
CA LYS A 37 -15.56 -3.03 -3.11
C LYS A 37 -14.35 -2.12 -3.34
N GLU A 38 -14.04 -1.25 -2.40
CA GLU A 38 -12.89 -0.34 -2.49
C GLU A 38 -11.57 -1.10 -2.36
N PHE A 39 -11.51 -2.07 -1.46
CA PHE A 39 -10.36 -2.95 -1.30
C PHE A 39 -10.06 -3.70 -2.60
N LEU A 40 -11.06 -4.37 -3.19
CA LEU A 40 -10.89 -5.14 -4.41
C LEU A 40 -10.49 -4.26 -5.60
N ALA A 41 -11.10 -3.08 -5.75
CA ALA A 41 -10.77 -2.15 -6.83
C ALA A 41 -9.29 -1.68 -6.75
N LYS A 42 -8.83 -1.29 -5.55
CA LYS A 42 -7.45 -0.84 -5.34
C LYS A 42 -6.44 -1.99 -5.46
N LYS A 43 -6.79 -3.19 -4.98
CA LYS A 43 -5.96 -4.39 -5.12
C LYS A 43 -5.73 -4.75 -6.58
N ALA A 44 -6.79 -4.72 -7.40
CA ALA A 44 -6.69 -4.99 -8.83
C ALA A 44 -5.79 -3.97 -9.55
N GLU A 45 -5.95 -2.67 -9.24
CA GLU A 45 -5.10 -1.61 -9.80
C GLU A 45 -3.61 -1.82 -9.46
N LEU A 46 -3.32 -2.17 -8.21
CA LEU A 46 -1.95 -2.43 -7.74
C LEU A 46 -1.34 -3.66 -8.41
N LEU A 47 -2.10 -4.75 -8.55
CA LEU A 47 -1.65 -5.97 -9.22
C LEU A 47 -1.40 -5.80 -10.72
N THR A 48 -1.95 -4.75 -11.35
CA THR A 48 -1.71 -4.47 -12.78
C THR A 48 -0.35 -3.77 -13.00
N ARG A 49 0.32 -3.35 -11.92
CA ARG A 49 1.61 -2.61 -11.98
C ARG A 49 2.86 -3.47 -11.84
N ILE A 50 2.69 -4.78 -11.61
CA ILE A 50 3.77 -5.78 -11.59
C ILE A 50 3.82 -6.53 -12.92
#